data_AF-A0A417BU09-F1
#
_entry.id   AF-A0A417BU09-F1
#
_cell.length_a   1.000
_cell.length_b   1.000
_cell.length_c   1.000
_cell.angle_alpha   90.00
_cell.angle_beta   90.00
_cell.angle_gamma   90.00
#
_symmetry.space_group_name_H-M   'P 1'
#
loop_
_entity.id
_entity.type
_entity.pdbx_description
1 polymer ?
#
loop_
_entity_poly.entity_id
_entity_poly.type
_entity_poly.pdbx_seq_one_letter_code
_entity_poly.pdbx_strand_id
1 'polypeptide(L)'
;MKEKKKAYIRTDRAFRQKQGDRSGIPLSFLQPVAGVLVVFAAWYLVCRMELLSAYVLPSPQKVFQSFLKMLQSGELARDIGISFLRVIKGFTIAFVLAFVLGMLRALFPATSGFYEHAVQFFRNVPPLSMIPLLILWCGIGETTKTVIIVLASFFPMYLNIVKGFTGCDKKLLEVGTMFGYSKRQKFFRIVLPYAMADILVGMRIGLGYSWRAIIGAEMVAASTGLGHMILFAQQMSRTDKVIVGILVIGLVGYLTDWLFGFVTSWCLATVRGTDSEK
;
A
#
# COMPACT_ATOMS: atom_id res chain seq x y z
N MET A 1 -9.40 52.26 -27.15
CA MET A 1 -9.40 51.79 -25.74
C MET A 1 -10.70 51.09 -25.30
N LYS A 2 -11.89 51.58 -25.69
CA LYS A 2 -13.19 50.98 -25.31
C LYS A 2 -13.43 49.56 -25.85
N GLU A 3 -12.91 49.22 -27.03
CA GLU A 3 -13.09 47.88 -27.63
C GLU A 3 -12.29 46.78 -26.93
N LYS A 4 -11.03 47.04 -26.55
CA LYS A 4 -10.21 46.08 -25.79
C LYS A 4 -10.82 45.73 -24.43
N LYS A 5 -11.47 46.70 -23.78
CA LYS A 5 -12.18 46.49 -22.51
C LYS A 5 -13.44 45.63 -22.69
N LYS A 6 -14.19 45.82 -23.78
CA LYS A 6 -15.34 44.95 -24.13
C LYS A 6 -14.91 43.53 -24.47
N ALA A 7 -13.80 43.35 -25.20
CA ALA A 7 -13.23 42.04 -25.49
C ALA A 7 -12.82 41.30 -24.21
N TYR A 8 -12.11 41.97 -23.30
CA TYR A 8 -11.70 41.38 -22.02
C TYR A 8 -12.91 40.96 -21.15
N ILE A 9 -13.94 41.80 -21.04
CA ILE A 9 -15.16 41.48 -20.27
C ILE A 9 -15.95 40.33 -20.90
N ARG A 10 -15.93 40.19 -22.23
CA ARG A 10 -16.58 39.08 -22.94
C ARG A 10 -15.85 37.75 -22.72
N THR A 11 -14.53 37.78 -22.72
CA THR A 11 -13.69 36.60 -22.43
C THR A 11 -13.80 36.17 -20.97
N ASP A 12 -13.82 37.14 -20.04
CA ASP A 12 -13.96 36.87 -18.59
C ASP A 12 -15.33 36.27 -18.23
N ARG A 13 -16.41 36.76 -18.87
CA ARG A 13 -17.74 36.15 -18.73
C ARG A 13 -17.81 34.72 -19.27
N ALA A 14 -17.20 34.45 -20.43
CA ALA A 14 -17.15 33.10 -21.00
C ALA A 14 -16.33 32.13 -20.12
N PHE A 15 -15.28 32.63 -19.46
CA PHE A 15 -14.47 31.83 -18.53
C PHE A 15 -15.21 31.52 -17.23
N ARG A 16 -15.90 32.51 -16.63
CA ARG A 16 -16.74 32.32 -15.44
C ARG A 16 -17.94 31.41 -15.71
N GLN A 17 -18.53 31.48 -16.90
CA GLN A 17 -19.67 30.62 -17.28
C GLN A 17 -19.25 29.15 -17.45
N LYS A 18 -17.99 28.86 -17.81
CA LYS A 18 -17.44 27.49 -17.85
C LYS A 18 -17.06 26.94 -16.47
N GLN A 19 -16.96 27.81 -15.46
CA GLN A 19 -16.59 27.47 -14.08
C GLN A 19 -17.81 27.31 -13.15
N GLY A 20 -19.00 27.72 -13.60
CA GLY A 20 -20.22 27.80 -12.80
C GLY A 20 -21.16 26.60 -12.83
N ASP A 21 -20.82 25.50 -13.51
CA ASP A 21 -21.68 24.31 -13.59
C ASP A 21 -20.92 23.04 -13.14
N ARG A 22 -20.71 22.93 -11.82
CA ARG A 22 -20.17 21.74 -11.15
C ARG A 22 -21.04 21.34 -9.94
N SER A 23 -22.36 21.39 -10.10
CA SER A 23 -23.33 20.85 -9.14
C SER A 23 -23.83 19.45 -9.51
N GLY A 24 -23.11 18.74 -10.39
CA GLY A 24 -23.33 17.32 -10.68
C GLY A 24 -22.19 16.47 -10.15
N ILE A 25 -22.50 15.34 -9.51
CA ILE A 25 -21.51 14.32 -9.14
C ILE A 25 -20.70 13.99 -10.40
N PRO A 26 -19.37 14.13 -10.41
CA PRO A 26 -18.59 13.95 -11.62
C PRO A 26 -18.79 12.52 -12.14
N LEU A 27 -19.08 12.38 -13.44
CA LEU A 27 -19.36 11.11 -14.12
C LEU A 27 -18.27 10.03 -13.88
N SER A 28 -17.06 10.47 -13.53
CA SER A 28 -15.92 9.62 -13.14
C SER A 28 -16.15 8.81 -11.85
N PHE A 29 -17.04 9.24 -10.97
CA PHE A 29 -17.43 8.48 -9.77
C PHE A 29 -18.53 7.44 -10.05
N LEU A 30 -19.35 7.63 -11.10
CA LEU A 30 -20.41 6.69 -11.45
C LEU A 30 -19.87 5.36 -11.97
N GLN A 31 -18.76 5.38 -12.72
CA GLN A 31 -18.16 4.18 -13.33
C GLN A 31 -17.72 3.10 -12.31
N PRO A 32 -16.94 3.42 -11.25
CA PRO A 32 -16.53 2.42 -10.27
C PRO A 32 -17.71 1.92 -9.42
N VAL A 33 -18.67 2.81 -9.08
CA VAL A 33 -19.87 2.43 -8.32
C VAL A 33 -20.75 1.48 -9.13
N ALA A 34 -20.94 1.75 -10.43
CA ALA A 34 -21.68 0.85 -11.32
C ALA A 34 -21.03 -0.53 -11.40
N GLY A 35 -19.69 -0.60 -11.48
CA GLY A 35 -18.96 -1.88 -11.49
C GLY A 35 -19.22 -2.71 -10.23
N VAL A 36 -19.15 -2.09 -9.05
CA VAL A 36 -19.45 -2.77 -7.78
C VAL A 36 -20.90 -3.25 -7.75
N LEU A 37 -21.86 -2.40 -8.15
CA LEU A 37 -23.27 -2.76 -8.17
C LEU A 37 -23.55 -3.94 -9.11
N VAL A 38 -22.91 -4.00 -10.28
CA VAL A 38 -23.04 -5.12 -11.22
C VAL A 38 -22.55 -6.42 -10.58
N VAL A 39 -21.41 -6.40 -9.88
CA VAL A 39 -20.88 -7.58 -9.18
C VAL A 39 -21.84 -8.07 -8.09
N PHE A 40 -22.38 -7.15 -7.28
CA PHE A 40 -23.34 -7.51 -6.22
C PHE A 40 -24.69 -8.00 -6.79
N ALA A 41 -25.16 -7.40 -7.88
CA ALA A 41 -26.38 -7.83 -8.56
C ALA A 41 -26.22 -9.23 -9.17
N ALA A 42 -25.09 -9.50 -9.81
CA ALA A 42 -24.78 -10.83 -10.35
C ALA A 42 -24.69 -11.88 -9.23
N TRP A 43 -23.99 -11.56 -8.13
CA TRP A 43 -23.92 -12.46 -6.96
C TRP A 43 -25.31 -12.75 -6.37
N TYR A 44 -26.12 -11.71 -6.18
CA TYR A 44 -27.49 -11.88 -5.68
C TYR A 44 -28.34 -12.75 -6.61
N LEU A 45 -28.23 -12.54 -7.93
CA LEU A 45 -28.98 -13.30 -8.94
C LEU A 45 -28.58 -14.78 -8.93
N VAL A 46 -27.28 -15.08 -8.88
CA VAL A 46 -26.76 -16.47 -8.81
C VAL A 46 -27.28 -17.18 -7.56
N CYS A 47 -27.30 -16.52 -6.40
CA CYS A 47 -27.86 -17.08 -5.18
C CYS A 47 -29.38 -17.29 -5.29
N ARG A 48 -30.11 -16.36 -5.92
CA ARG A 48 -31.57 -16.44 -6.07
C ARG A 48 -32.00 -17.54 -7.04
N MET A 49 -31.19 -17.81 -8.06
CA MET A 49 -31.41 -18.89 -9.02
C MET A 49 -31.06 -20.28 -8.47
N GLU A 50 -30.58 -20.38 -7.22
CA GLU A 50 -30.17 -21.62 -6.56
C GLU A 50 -29.13 -22.45 -7.36
N LEU A 51 -28.37 -21.77 -8.23
CA LEU A 51 -27.33 -22.39 -9.05
C LEU A 51 -26.19 -22.98 -8.21
N LEU A 52 -26.02 -22.46 -6.98
CA LEU A 52 -25.00 -22.88 -6.02
C LEU A 52 -25.66 -23.07 -4.65
N SER A 53 -25.19 -24.07 -3.89
CA SER A 53 -25.66 -24.26 -2.53
C SER A 53 -25.21 -23.09 -1.63
N ALA A 54 -26.02 -22.76 -0.63
CA ALA A 54 -25.70 -21.71 0.35
C ALA A 54 -24.43 -21.99 1.19
N TYR A 55 -23.93 -23.22 1.12
CA TYR A 55 -22.63 -23.64 1.64
C TYR A 55 -21.48 -23.12 0.78
N VAL A 56 -21.60 -23.17 -0.54
CA VAL A 56 -20.57 -22.71 -1.50
C VAL A 56 -20.61 -21.19 -1.65
N LEU A 57 -21.80 -20.61 -1.81
CA LEU A 57 -21.95 -19.17 -1.98
C LEU A 57 -23.16 -18.65 -1.19
N PRO A 58 -22.95 -18.18 0.05
CA PRO A 58 -24.03 -17.58 0.84
C PRO A 58 -24.48 -16.27 0.20
N SER A 59 -25.75 -15.90 0.44
CA SER A 59 -26.30 -14.65 -0.06
C SER A 59 -25.59 -13.42 0.54
N PRO A 60 -25.54 -12.28 -0.17
CA PRO A 60 -24.96 -11.04 0.35
C PRO A 60 -25.57 -10.62 1.70
N GLN A 61 -26.87 -10.86 1.88
CA GLN A 61 -27.57 -10.57 3.14
C GLN A 61 -27.05 -11.40 4.31
N LYS A 62 -26.78 -12.71 4.10
CA LYS A 62 -26.23 -13.59 5.13
C LYS A 62 -24.80 -13.17 5.49
N VAL A 63 -23.98 -12.81 4.50
CA VAL A 63 -22.62 -12.27 4.71
C VAL A 63 -22.68 -10.99 5.54
N PHE A 64 -23.59 -10.06 5.21
CA PHE A 64 -23.75 -8.82 5.96
C PHE A 64 -24.21 -9.03 7.40
N GLN A 65 -25.16 -9.95 7.63
CA GLN A 65 -25.57 -10.31 9.00
C GLN A 65 -24.42 -10.92 9.80
N SER A 66 -23.62 -11.79 9.19
CA SER A 66 -22.45 -12.37 9.84
C SER A 66 -21.39 -11.31 10.15
N PHE A 67 -21.18 -10.35 9.26
CA PHE A 67 -20.33 -9.18 9.53
C PHE A 67 -20.79 -8.41 10.77
N LEU A 68 -22.07 -8.06 10.86
CA LEU A 68 -22.60 -7.35 12.04
C LEU A 68 -22.43 -8.16 13.33
N LYS A 69 -22.69 -9.47 13.30
CA LYS A 69 -22.49 -10.35 14.47
C LYS A 69 -21.02 -10.41 14.91
N MET A 70 -20.10 -10.51 13.96
CA MET A 70 -18.65 -10.56 14.24
C MET A 70 -18.11 -9.21 14.73
N LEU A 71 -18.71 -8.11 14.27
CA LEU A 71 -18.38 -6.77 14.74
C LEU A 71 -18.87 -6.55 16.18
N GLN A 72 -20.13 -6.95 16.48
CA GLN A 72 -20.71 -6.86 17.82
C GLN A 72 -20.01 -7.77 18.85
N SER A 73 -19.56 -8.95 18.44
CA SER A 73 -18.81 -9.86 19.33
C SER A 73 -17.39 -9.37 19.64
N GLY A 74 -16.87 -8.39 18.90
CA GLY A 74 -15.49 -7.91 19.01
C GLY A 74 -14.43 -8.86 18.44
N GLU A 75 -14.83 -10.04 17.94
CA GLU A 75 -13.95 -11.02 17.26
C GLU A 75 -13.20 -10.33 16.11
N LEU A 76 -13.95 -9.62 15.25
CA LEU A 76 -13.40 -8.99 14.06
C LEU A 76 -12.40 -7.88 14.40
N ALA A 77 -12.74 -7.01 15.36
CA ALA A 77 -11.87 -5.90 15.76
C ALA A 77 -10.56 -6.39 16.37
N ARG A 78 -10.61 -7.48 17.15
CA ARG A 78 -9.42 -8.12 17.73
C ARG A 78 -8.49 -8.65 16.64
N ASP A 79 -9.02 -9.43 15.69
CA ASP A 79 -8.22 -10.02 14.63
C ASP A 79 -7.63 -8.97 13.69
N ILE A 80 -8.40 -7.92 13.33
CA ILE A 80 -7.88 -6.77 12.59
C ILE A 80 -6.70 -6.12 13.33
N GLY A 81 -6.87 -5.83 14.62
CA GLY A 81 -5.85 -5.17 15.42
C GLY A 81 -4.55 -5.97 15.51
N ILE A 82 -4.65 -7.28 15.70
CA ILE A 82 -3.49 -8.19 15.75
C ILE A 82 -2.77 -8.21 14.40
N SER A 83 -3.48 -8.42 13.29
CA SER A 83 -2.88 -8.42 11.96
C SER A 83 -2.24 -7.07 11.63
N PHE A 84 -2.90 -5.97 11.98
CA PHE A 84 -2.37 -4.62 11.79
C PHE A 84 -1.05 -4.40 12.53
N LEU A 85 -0.97 -4.78 13.82
CA LEU A 85 0.26 -4.66 14.60
C LEU A 85 1.41 -5.48 14.01
N ARG A 86 1.13 -6.71 13.57
CA ARG A 86 2.12 -7.55 12.90
C ARG A 86 2.62 -6.90 11.62
N VAL A 87 1.71 -6.36 10.80
CA VAL A 87 2.04 -5.64 9.56
C VAL A 87 2.95 -4.46 9.86
N ILE A 88 2.58 -3.56 10.78
CA ILE A 88 3.39 -2.38 11.10
C ILE A 88 4.77 -2.75 11.63
N LYS A 89 4.86 -3.76 12.51
CA LYS A 89 6.14 -4.25 13.04
C LYS A 89 7.05 -4.77 11.93
N GLY A 90 6.55 -5.69 11.11
CA GLY A 90 7.33 -6.28 10.01
C GLY A 90 7.69 -5.25 8.93
N PHE A 91 6.75 -4.38 8.57
CA PHE A 91 6.95 -3.29 7.63
C PHE A 91 8.07 -2.34 8.08
N THR A 92 8.06 -1.95 9.36
CA THR A 92 9.07 -1.02 9.90
C THR A 92 10.46 -1.64 9.85
N ILE A 93 10.61 -2.91 10.22
CA ILE A 93 11.88 -3.63 10.13
C ILE A 93 12.33 -3.72 8.67
N ALA A 94 11.43 -4.07 7.75
CA ALA A 94 11.72 -4.15 6.33
C ALA A 94 12.21 -2.80 5.77
N PHE A 95 11.53 -1.71 6.14
CA PHE A 95 11.89 -0.37 5.71
C PHE A 95 13.28 0.03 6.20
N VAL A 96 13.58 -0.16 7.48
CA VAL A 96 14.89 0.18 8.05
C VAL A 96 16.00 -0.59 7.33
N LEU A 97 15.83 -1.90 7.14
CA LEU A 97 16.80 -2.73 6.42
C LEU A 97 16.95 -2.29 4.96
N ALA A 98 15.84 -2.08 4.25
CA ALA A 98 15.84 -1.66 2.85
C ALA A 98 16.49 -0.27 2.67
N PHE A 99 16.24 0.65 3.60
CA PHE A 99 16.80 1.99 3.60
C PHE A 99 18.31 1.97 3.84
N VAL A 100 18.78 1.26 4.87
CA VAL A 100 20.21 1.17 5.18
C VAL A 100 20.96 0.49 4.04
N LEU A 101 20.47 -0.66 3.55
CA LEU A 101 21.14 -1.38 2.46
C LEU A 101 21.05 -0.63 1.13
N GLY A 102 19.95 0.05 0.86
CA GLY A 102 19.78 0.88 -0.34
C GLY A 102 20.72 2.09 -0.33
N MET A 103 20.88 2.73 0.84
CA MET A 103 21.84 3.82 1.03
C MET A 103 23.28 3.34 0.86
N LEU A 104 23.66 2.20 1.46
CA LEU A 104 24.99 1.62 1.28
C LEU A 104 25.29 1.30 -0.19
N ARG A 105 24.32 0.72 -0.90
CA ARG A 105 24.43 0.46 -2.34
C ARG A 105 24.64 1.73 -3.17
N ALA A 106 24.05 2.85 -2.77
CA ALA A 106 24.25 4.15 -3.43
C ALA A 106 25.62 4.76 -3.14
N LEU A 107 26.16 4.56 -1.92
CA LEU A 107 27.47 5.06 -1.52
C LEU A 107 28.64 4.26 -2.10
N PHE A 108 28.44 2.98 -2.42
CA PHE A 108 29.48 2.09 -2.95
C PHE A 108 29.13 1.50 -4.35
N PRO A 109 29.17 2.31 -5.43
CA PRO A 109 28.80 1.87 -6.78
C PRO A 109 29.60 0.67 -7.30
N ALA A 110 30.82 0.46 -6.82
CA ALA A 110 31.69 -0.65 -7.21
C ALA A 110 31.10 -2.04 -6.91
N THR A 111 30.17 -2.12 -5.95
CA THR A 111 29.52 -3.39 -5.59
C THR A 111 28.26 -3.71 -6.41
N SER A 112 27.92 -2.83 -7.36
CA SER A 112 26.67 -2.84 -8.12
C SER A 112 26.27 -4.18 -8.72
N GLY A 113 27.16 -4.82 -9.48
CA GLY A 113 26.87 -6.08 -10.16
C GLY A 113 26.52 -7.21 -9.21
N PHE A 114 27.24 -7.34 -8.08
CA PHE A 114 26.98 -8.37 -7.09
C PHE A 114 25.59 -8.21 -6.45
N TYR A 115 25.27 -6.99 -6.01
CA TYR A 115 23.96 -6.70 -5.42
C TYR A 115 22.83 -6.94 -6.41
N GLU A 116 22.99 -6.54 -7.67
CA GLU A 116 21.97 -6.73 -8.70
C GLU A 116 21.68 -8.22 -8.91
N HIS A 117 22.68 -9.07 -9.12
CA HIS A 117 22.44 -10.51 -9.32
C HIS A 117 21.83 -11.18 -8.08
N ALA A 118 22.35 -10.89 -6.88
CA ALA A 118 21.82 -11.45 -5.64
C ALA A 118 20.36 -11.04 -5.42
N VAL A 119 20.05 -9.74 -5.54
CA VAL A 119 18.69 -9.21 -5.37
C VAL A 119 17.73 -9.78 -6.41
N GLN A 120 18.17 -9.92 -7.65
CA GLN A 120 17.38 -10.51 -8.74
C GLN A 120 17.00 -11.95 -8.48
N PHE A 121 17.92 -12.75 -7.91
CA PHE A 121 17.63 -14.12 -7.53
C PHE A 121 16.65 -14.17 -6.35
N PHE A 122 16.97 -13.51 -5.24
CA PHE A 122 16.17 -13.62 -4.01
C PHE A 122 14.76 -13.00 -4.15
N ARG A 123 14.59 -11.93 -4.96
CA ARG A 123 13.26 -11.32 -5.15
C ARG A 123 12.28 -12.24 -5.86
N ASN A 124 12.76 -13.21 -6.63
CA ASN A 124 11.92 -14.16 -7.37
C ASN A 124 11.46 -15.32 -6.49
N VAL A 125 12.09 -15.53 -5.32
CA VAL A 125 11.69 -16.55 -4.36
C VAL A 125 10.49 -16.04 -3.57
N PRO A 126 9.31 -16.66 -3.67
CA PRO A 126 8.13 -16.21 -2.92
C PRO A 126 8.38 -16.31 -1.39
N PRO A 127 8.17 -15.25 -0.61
CA PRO A 127 8.32 -15.30 0.84
C PRO A 127 7.49 -16.41 1.51
N LEU A 128 6.31 -16.69 0.94
CA LEU A 128 5.40 -17.73 1.42
C LEU A 128 5.96 -19.15 1.25
N SER A 129 6.82 -19.41 0.25
CA SER A 129 7.42 -20.74 0.09
C SER A 129 8.46 -21.04 1.17
N MET A 130 8.95 -20.02 1.87
CA MET A 130 9.94 -20.17 2.94
C MET A 130 9.31 -20.52 4.30
N ILE A 131 7.98 -20.57 4.41
CA ILE A 131 7.28 -20.82 5.68
C ILE A 131 7.79 -22.08 6.40
N PRO A 132 7.91 -23.26 5.75
CA PRO A 132 8.36 -24.47 6.45
C PRO A 132 9.76 -24.33 7.05
N LEU A 133 10.68 -23.71 6.31
CA LEU A 133 12.06 -23.47 6.75
C LEU A 133 12.12 -22.45 7.89
N LEU A 134 11.31 -21.38 7.80
CA LEU A 134 11.22 -20.38 8.86
C LEU A 134 10.60 -20.95 10.14
N ILE A 135 9.65 -21.89 10.03
CA ILE A 135 9.14 -22.61 11.19
C ILE A 135 10.23 -23.48 11.81
N LEU A 136 11.07 -24.15 11.00
CA LEU A 136 12.17 -24.95 11.52
C LEU A 136 13.24 -24.10 12.24
N TRP A 137 13.57 -22.92 11.69
CA TRP A 137 14.60 -22.05 12.26
C TRP A 137 14.12 -21.17 13.40
N CYS A 138 12.93 -20.59 13.27
CA CYS A 138 12.39 -19.59 14.20
C CYS A 138 11.28 -20.14 15.10
N GLY A 139 10.82 -21.37 14.86
CA GLY A 139 9.67 -21.97 15.53
C GLY A 139 8.32 -21.46 15.02
N ILE A 140 7.25 -21.97 15.61
CA ILE A 140 5.90 -21.42 15.42
C ILE A 140 5.75 -20.22 16.36
N GLY A 141 5.39 -19.05 15.82
CA GLY A 141 5.20 -17.86 16.64
C GLY A 141 5.20 -16.55 15.87
N GLU A 142 5.33 -15.44 16.60
CA GLU A 142 5.31 -14.08 16.04
C GLU A 142 6.54 -13.76 15.18
N THR A 143 7.69 -14.37 15.50
CA THR A 143 8.94 -14.17 14.76
C THR A 143 8.79 -14.59 13.31
N THR A 144 8.28 -15.80 13.06
CA THR A 144 8.08 -16.35 11.71
C THR A 144 7.18 -15.45 10.86
N LYS A 145 6.06 -14.98 11.42
CA LYS A 145 5.14 -14.05 10.74
C LYS A 145 5.82 -12.73 10.40
N THR A 146 6.60 -12.20 11.34
CA THR A 146 7.35 -10.94 11.15
C THR A 146 8.39 -11.10 10.04
N VAL A 147 9.14 -12.20 10.02
CA VAL A 147 10.17 -12.46 8.99
C VAL A 147 9.54 -12.60 7.60
N ILE A 148 8.38 -13.25 7.48
CA ILE A 148 7.66 -13.37 6.20
C ILE A 148 7.25 -11.98 5.68
N ILE A 149 6.72 -11.11 6.55
CA ILE A 149 6.41 -9.73 6.18
C ILE A 149 7.67 -8.98 5.72
N VAL A 150 8.78 -9.15 6.44
CA VAL A 150 10.06 -8.51 6.10
C VAL A 150 10.51 -8.95 4.71
N LEU A 151 10.57 -10.26 4.45
CA LEU A 151 10.98 -10.79 3.15
C LEU A 151 10.08 -10.32 2.00
N ALA A 152 8.77 -10.24 2.23
CA ALA A 152 7.83 -9.77 1.22
C ALA A 152 7.95 -8.27 0.90
N SER A 153 8.21 -7.46 1.93
CA SER A 153 8.17 -6.00 1.82
C SER A 153 9.54 -5.40 1.48
N PHE A 154 10.62 -6.12 1.82
CA PHE A 154 11.99 -5.63 1.68
C PHE A 154 12.36 -5.31 0.22
N PHE A 155 12.19 -6.25 -0.71
CA PHE A 155 12.64 -6.08 -2.10
C PHE A 155 11.97 -4.92 -2.84
N PRO A 156 10.63 -4.76 -2.84
CA PRO A 156 10.02 -3.61 -3.50
C PRO A 156 10.45 -2.28 -2.88
N MET A 157 10.62 -2.21 -1.56
CA MET A 157 11.16 -1.01 -0.91
C MET A 157 12.61 -0.75 -1.34
N TYR A 158 13.49 -1.74 -1.20
CA TYR A 158 14.90 -1.64 -1.51
C TYR A 158 15.13 -1.15 -2.94
N LEU A 159 14.43 -1.74 -3.92
CA LEU A 159 14.57 -1.37 -5.33
C LEU A 159 14.16 0.08 -5.60
N ASN A 160 13.07 0.55 -4.98
CA ASN A 160 12.65 1.95 -5.11
C ASN A 160 13.60 2.91 -4.39
N ILE A 161 14.10 2.53 -3.22
CA ILE A 161 15.07 3.34 -2.46
C ILE A 161 16.38 3.48 -3.24
N VAL A 162 16.91 2.39 -3.80
CA VAL A 162 18.11 2.42 -4.65
C VAL A 162 17.86 3.30 -5.86
N LYS A 163 16.73 3.12 -6.56
CA LYS A 163 16.32 3.95 -7.69
C LYS A 163 16.32 5.44 -7.33
N GLY A 164 15.73 5.81 -6.19
CA GLY A 164 15.69 7.20 -5.73
C GLY A 164 17.10 7.78 -5.48
N PHE A 165 17.97 7.03 -4.83
CA PHE A 165 19.33 7.48 -4.55
C PHE A 165 20.21 7.56 -5.80
N THR A 166 20.11 6.61 -6.74
CA THR A 166 20.92 6.59 -7.96
C THR A 166 20.34 7.42 -9.10
N GLY A 167 19.06 7.81 -9.01
CA GLY A 167 18.34 8.53 -10.05
C GLY A 167 18.49 10.06 -10.00
N CYS A 168 19.25 10.62 -9.04
CA CYS A 168 19.47 12.06 -8.93
C CYS A 168 20.21 12.60 -10.16
N ASP A 169 19.68 13.68 -10.77
CA ASP A 169 20.31 14.33 -11.92
C ASP A 169 21.71 14.84 -11.54
N LYS A 170 22.70 14.54 -12.38
CA LYS A 170 24.07 15.02 -12.24
C LYS A 170 24.12 16.55 -12.20
N LYS A 171 23.22 17.24 -12.92
CA LYS A 171 23.13 18.70 -12.91
C LYS A 171 22.83 19.26 -11.52
N LEU A 172 21.94 18.63 -10.75
CA LEU A 172 21.64 19.06 -9.37
C LEU A 172 22.88 18.90 -8.46
N LEU A 173 23.66 17.84 -8.66
CA LEU A 173 24.90 17.62 -7.92
C LEU A 173 26.00 18.61 -8.31
N GLU A 174 26.07 19.00 -9.60
CA GLU A 174 26.97 20.03 -10.10
C GLU A 174 26.63 21.40 -9.50
N VAL A 175 25.35 21.78 -9.46
CA VAL A 175 24.90 23.01 -8.77
C VAL A 175 25.35 23.00 -7.32
N GLY A 176 25.13 21.92 -6.58
CA GLY A 176 25.63 21.79 -5.21
C GLY A 176 27.16 21.92 -5.11
N THR A 177 27.90 21.48 -6.13
CA THR A 177 29.37 21.66 -6.21
C THR A 177 29.75 23.12 -6.38
N MET A 178 29.05 23.86 -7.26
CA MET A 178 29.29 25.28 -7.50
C MET A 178 28.99 26.14 -6.25
N PHE A 179 28.01 25.74 -5.44
CA PHE A 179 27.72 26.34 -4.13
C PHE A 179 28.67 25.88 -3.01
N GLY A 180 29.71 25.09 -3.31
CA GLY A 180 30.70 24.65 -2.33
C GLY A 180 30.22 23.57 -1.35
N TYR A 181 29.14 22.84 -1.67
CA TYR A 181 28.62 21.81 -0.76
C TYR A 181 29.57 20.61 -0.64
N SER A 182 29.90 20.24 0.59
CA SER A 182 30.54 18.97 0.94
C SER A 182 29.69 17.76 0.52
N LYS A 183 30.29 16.57 0.44
CA LYS A 183 29.57 15.31 0.13
C LYS A 183 28.37 15.08 1.06
N ARG A 184 28.54 15.34 2.36
CA ARG A 184 27.47 15.24 3.36
C ARG A 184 26.35 16.24 3.09
N GLN A 185 26.68 17.50 2.77
CA GLN A 185 25.68 18.51 2.43
C GLN A 185 24.94 18.17 1.14
N LYS A 186 25.62 17.70 0.09
CA LYS A 186 24.97 17.22 -1.14
C LYS A 186 24.00 16.08 -0.85
N PHE A 187 24.40 15.12 -0.01
CA PHE A 187 23.53 14.01 0.37
C PHE A 187 22.25 14.50 1.06
N PHE A 188 22.36 15.25 2.16
CA PHE A 188 21.19 15.66 2.95
C PHE A 188 20.35 16.77 2.29
N ARG A 189 20.94 17.64 1.45
CA ARG A 189 20.23 18.77 0.84
C ARG A 189 19.73 18.53 -0.57
N ILE A 190 20.29 17.55 -1.28
CA ILE A 190 19.96 17.32 -2.71
C ILE A 190 19.47 15.89 -2.89
N VAL A 191 20.33 14.92 -2.58
CA VAL A 191 20.05 13.51 -2.90
C VAL A 191 18.89 12.94 -2.07
N LEU A 192 18.90 13.13 -0.76
CA LEU A 192 17.87 12.58 0.13
C LEU A 192 16.48 13.21 -0.12
N PRO A 193 16.33 14.54 -0.27
CA PRO A 193 15.07 15.15 -0.66
C PRO A 193 14.57 14.69 -2.04
N TYR A 194 15.47 14.54 -3.01
CA TYR A 194 15.14 14.02 -4.34
C TYR A 194 14.63 12.57 -4.26
N ALA A 195 15.37 11.71 -3.56
CA ALA A 195 15.03 10.30 -3.39
C ALA A 195 13.74 10.07 -2.58
N MET A 196 13.30 11.05 -1.80
CA MET A 196 12.13 10.93 -0.91
C MET A 196 10.88 10.48 -1.68
N ALA A 197 10.66 10.98 -2.90
CA ALA A 197 9.50 10.58 -3.69
C ALA A 197 9.51 9.06 -3.99
N ASP A 198 10.63 8.52 -4.47
CA ASP A 198 10.77 7.08 -4.73
C ASP A 198 10.77 6.26 -3.42
N ILE A 199 11.35 6.77 -2.33
CA ILE A 199 11.29 6.12 -1.01
C ILE A 199 9.83 5.95 -0.57
N LEU A 200 9.01 6.99 -0.68
CA LEU A 200 7.59 6.95 -0.31
C LEU A 200 6.78 6.02 -1.23
N VAL A 201 7.10 5.98 -2.52
CA VAL A 201 6.51 5.00 -3.45
C VAL A 201 6.88 3.57 -3.04
N GLY A 202 8.15 3.33 -2.72
CA GLY A 202 8.63 2.04 -2.22
C GLY A 202 7.95 1.61 -0.93
N MET A 203 7.77 2.53 0.02
CA MET A 203 7.03 2.30 1.25
C MET A 203 5.57 1.94 0.96
N ARG A 204 4.87 2.68 0.09
CA ARG A 204 3.47 2.38 -0.26
C ARG A 204 3.32 0.99 -0.87
N ILE A 205 4.20 0.64 -1.82
CA ILE A 205 4.21 -0.69 -2.44
C ILE A 205 4.50 -1.76 -1.38
N GLY A 206 5.54 -1.55 -0.56
CA GLY A 206 5.91 -2.47 0.50
C GLY A 206 4.80 -2.71 1.53
N LEU A 207 4.01 -1.69 1.85
CA LEU A 207 2.83 -1.80 2.71
C LEU A 207 1.74 -2.68 2.09
N GLY A 208 1.56 -2.62 0.77
CA GLY A 208 0.69 -3.56 0.08
C GLY A 208 1.21 -4.99 0.13
N TYR A 209 2.53 -5.20 0.02
CA TYR A 209 3.13 -6.55 0.10
C TYR A 209 3.05 -7.13 1.52
N SER A 210 3.22 -6.32 2.56
CA SER A 210 3.08 -6.77 3.95
C SER A 210 1.67 -7.30 4.25
N TRP A 211 0.62 -6.61 3.78
CA TRP A 211 -0.77 -7.08 3.89
C TRP A 211 -1.01 -8.40 3.18
N ARG A 212 -0.45 -8.60 1.98
CA ARG A 212 -0.62 -9.87 1.26
C ARG A 212 0.12 -11.02 1.96
N ALA A 213 1.31 -10.73 2.47
CA ALA A 213 2.16 -11.73 3.11
C ALA A 213 1.63 -12.16 4.49
N ILE A 214 1.10 -11.23 5.30
CA ILE A 214 0.63 -11.57 6.64
C ILE A 214 -0.54 -12.55 6.62
N ILE A 215 -1.45 -12.44 5.63
CA ILE A 215 -2.61 -13.35 5.54
C ILE A 215 -2.15 -14.78 5.32
N GLY A 216 -1.23 -15.01 4.38
CA GLY A 216 -0.66 -16.34 4.17
C GLY A 216 0.11 -16.85 5.37
N ALA A 217 0.87 -15.98 6.05
CA ALA A 217 1.60 -16.35 7.27
C ALA A 217 0.65 -16.73 8.43
N GLU A 218 -0.46 -16.02 8.59
CA GLU A 218 -1.46 -16.26 9.63
C GLU A 218 -2.26 -17.53 9.39
N MET A 219 -2.53 -17.87 8.12
CA MET A 219 -3.19 -19.13 7.79
C MET A 219 -2.35 -20.34 8.20
N VAL A 220 -1.03 -20.30 8.05
CA VAL A 220 -0.19 -21.48 8.30
C VAL A 220 0.27 -21.58 9.76
N ALA A 221 0.59 -20.45 10.40
CA ALA A 221 1.35 -20.45 11.66
C ALA A 221 0.83 -19.46 12.71
N ALA A 222 -0.48 -19.15 12.72
CA ALA A 222 -1.08 -18.31 13.76
C ALA A 222 -2.31 -18.95 14.41
N SER A 223 -2.58 -18.53 15.65
CA SER A 223 -3.80 -18.83 16.41
C SER A 223 -4.75 -17.63 16.52
N THR A 224 -4.38 -16.50 15.91
CA THR A 224 -5.09 -15.21 15.94
C THR A 224 -4.77 -14.42 14.68
N GLY A 225 -5.60 -13.44 14.34
CA GLY A 225 -5.45 -12.58 13.16
C GLY A 225 -6.40 -12.97 12.03
N LEU A 226 -6.54 -12.08 11.06
CA LEU A 226 -7.49 -12.19 9.95
C LEU A 226 -7.28 -13.46 9.12
N GLY A 227 -6.03 -13.84 8.83
CA GLY A 227 -5.74 -15.07 8.07
C GLY A 227 -6.15 -16.33 8.84
N HIS A 228 -5.89 -16.38 10.15
CA HIS A 228 -6.33 -17.48 11.01
C HIS A 228 -7.87 -17.55 11.09
N MET A 229 -8.54 -16.40 11.28
CA MET A 229 -10.00 -16.32 11.32
C MET A 229 -10.65 -16.88 10.04
N ILE A 230 -10.08 -16.56 8.87
CA ILE A 230 -10.54 -17.09 7.58
C ILE A 230 -10.35 -18.60 7.51
N LEU A 231 -9.17 -19.11 7.86
CA LEU A 231 -8.90 -20.54 7.80
C LEU A 231 -9.80 -21.31 8.77
N PHE A 232 -9.97 -20.79 9.99
CA PHE A 232 -10.85 -21.39 10.99
C PHE A 232 -12.32 -21.39 10.53
N ALA A 233 -12.79 -20.30 9.94
CA ALA A 233 -14.13 -20.24 9.35
C ALA A 233 -14.31 -21.25 8.21
N GLN A 234 -13.28 -21.42 7.37
CA GLN A 234 -13.28 -22.40 6.29
C GLN A 234 -13.35 -23.83 6.82
N GLN A 235 -12.59 -24.17 7.87
CA GLN A 235 -12.65 -25.47 8.53
C GLN A 235 -14.02 -25.75 9.16
N MET A 236 -14.65 -24.71 9.71
CA MET A 236 -16.00 -24.77 10.26
C MET A 236 -17.10 -24.70 9.18
N SER A 237 -16.73 -24.74 7.90
CA SER A 237 -17.68 -24.67 6.78
C SER A 237 -18.56 -23.42 6.79
N ARG A 238 -18.06 -22.34 7.41
CA ARG A 238 -18.72 -21.05 7.54
C ARG A 238 -18.25 -20.10 6.46
N THR A 239 -18.65 -20.39 5.22
CA THR A 239 -18.29 -19.59 4.04
C THR A 239 -18.77 -18.14 4.13
N ASP A 240 -19.84 -17.90 4.91
CA ASP A 240 -20.30 -16.55 5.26
C ASP A 240 -19.20 -15.75 5.98
N LYS A 241 -18.56 -16.35 7.00
CA LYS A 241 -17.44 -15.74 7.72
C LYS A 241 -16.17 -15.63 6.87
N VAL A 242 -15.91 -16.62 5.99
CA VAL A 242 -14.78 -16.57 5.05
C VAL A 242 -14.88 -15.34 4.15
N ILE A 243 -16.05 -15.12 3.53
CA ILE A 243 -16.27 -13.97 2.66
C ILE A 243 -16.17 -12.65 3.44
N VAL A 244 -16.73 -12.59 4.66
CA VAL A 244 -16.55 -11.42 5.54
C VAL A 244 -15.06 -11.12 5.75
N GLY A 245 -14.26 -12.14 6.09
CA GLY A 245 -12.82 -11.98 6.29
C GLY A 245 -12.10 -11.44 5.04
N ILE A 246 -12.39 -11.99 3.86
CA ILE A 246 -11.80 -11.54 2.59
C ILE A 246 -12.15 -10.07 2.30
N LEU A 247 -13.42 -9.69 2.46
CA LEU A 247 -13.87 -8.31 2.25
C LEU A 247 -13.24 -7.34 3.25
N VAL A 248 -13.12 -7.75 4.52
CA VAL A 248 -12.50 -6.95 5.58
C VAL A 248 -11.01 -6.75 5.32
N ILE A 249 -10.27 -7.76 4.87
CA ILE A 249 -8.86 -7.59 4.47
C ILE A 249 -8.74 -6.56 3.36
N GLY A 250 -9.58 -6.65 2.33
CA GLY A 250 -9.60 -5.68 1.23
C GLY A 250 -9.87 -4.26 1.73
N LEU A 251 -10.85 -4.10 2.62
CA LEU A 251 -11.20 -2.82 3.22
C LEU A 251 -10.07 -2.24 4.09
N VAL A 252 -9.51 -3.04 5.00
CA VAL A 252 -8.44 -2.60 5.91
C VAL A 252 -7.17 -2.27 5.14
N GLY A 253 -6.81 -3.09 4.14
CA GLY A 253 -5.68 -2.82 3.25
C GLY A 253 -5.87 -1.51 2.47
N TYR A 254 -7.06 -1.30 1.90
CA TYR A 254 -7.41 -0.05 1.22
C TYR A 254 -7.36 1.17 2.15
N LEU A 255 -7.95 1.08 3.34
CA LEU A 255 -7.93 2.16 4.32
C LEU A 255 -6.50 2.49 4.76
N THR A 256 -5.65 1.47 4.94
CA THR A 256 -4.24 1.64 5.30
C THR A 256 -3.46 2.33 4.18
N ASP A 257 -3.68 1.94 2.93
CA ASP A 257 -3.07 2.58 1.76
C ASP A 257 -3.55 4.04 1.56
N TRP A 258 -4.85 4.28 1.73
CA TRP A 258 -5.43 5.61 1.66
C TRP A 258 -4.87 6.53 2.74
N LEU A 259 -4.79 6.04 3.99
CA LEU A 259 -4.21 6.78 5.11
C LEU A 259 -2.72 7.09 4.86
N PHE A 260 -1.96 6.12 4.35
CA PHE A 260 -0.57 6.33 3.96
C PHE A 260 -0.47 7.42 2.89
N GLY A 261 -1.27 7.35 1.82
CA GLY A 261 -1.33 8.36 0.78
C GLY A 261 -1.66 9.76 1.31
N PHE A 262 -2.64 9.86 2.20
CA PHE A 262 -2.99 11.11 2.86
C PHE A 262 -1.80 11.70 3.64
N VAL A 263 -1.17 10.90 4.51
CA VAL A 263 -0.01 11.32 5.32
C VAL A 263 1.17 11.74 4.43
N THR A 264 1.47 10.98 3.37
CA THR A 264 2.56 11.34 2.44
C THR A 264 2.30 12.64 1.69
N SER A 265 1.07 12.85 1.21
CA SER A 265 0.70 14.07 0.49
C SER A 265 0.82 15.31 1.38
N TRP A 266 0.39 15.18 2.64
CA TRP A 266 0.51 16.24 3.64
C TRP A 266 1.98 16.55 3.96
N CYS A 267 2.82 15.52 4.15
CA CYS A 267 4.25 15.69 4.39
C CYS A 267 4.97 16.39 3.22
N LEU A 268 4.68 16.00 1.98
CA LEU A 268 5.27 16.62 0.80
C LEU A 268 4.77 18.05 0.57
N ALA A 269 3.52 18.36 0.91
CA ALA A 269 2.97 19.71 0.83
C ALA A 269 3.69 20.67 1.79
N THR A 270 3.98 20.23 3.02
CA THR A 270 4.73 21.02 4.01
C THR A 270 6.15 21.34 3.54
N VAL A 271 6.83 20.40 2.87
CA VAL A 271 8.19 20.62 2.34
C VAL A 271 8.20 21.58 1.14
N ARG A 272 7.17 21.57 0.29
CA ARG A 272 7.07 22.50 -0.85
C ARG A 272 6.59 23.90 -0.45
N GLY A 273 5.81 24.02 0.62
CA GLY A 273 5.29 25.30 1.11
C GLY A 273 6.38 26.26 1.60
N THR A 274 7.56 25.76 1.98
CA THR A 274 8.68 26.59 2.46
C THR A 274 9.47 27.28 1.35
N ASP A 275 9.27 26.93 0.07
CA ASP A 275 9.97 27.55 -1.07
C ASP A 275 9.17 28.71 -1.70
N SER A 276 7.93 28.96 -1.26
CA SER A 276 7.07 30.04 -1.80
C SER A 276 7.22 31.39 -1.08
N GLU A 277 8.02 31.47 -0.03
CA GLU A 277 8.14 32.67 0.84
C GLU A 277 9.54 33.29 0.90
N LYS A 278 10.46 32.94 0.00
CA LYS A 278 11.79 33.58 -0.11
C LYS A 278 12.16 33.86 -1.55
#